data_AF-E4U0V0-F1
#
_entry.id   AF-E4U0V0-F1
#
_cell.length_a   1.000
_cell.length_b   1.000
_cell.length_c   1.000
_cell.angle_alpha   90.00
_cell.angle_beta   90.00
_cell.angle_gamma   90.00
#
_symmetry.space_group_name_H-M   'P 1'
#
loop_
_entity.id
_entity.type
_entity.pdbx_description
1 polymer ?
#
loop_
_entity_poly.entity_id
_entity_poly.type
_entity_poly.pdbx_seq_one_letter_code
_entity_poly.pdbx_strand_id
1 'polypeptide(L)'
;MCGIVGYIGVKPVKKILIDGLRELEYRGYDSAGIAVLQEGHFSLFKAVGKLVNLEEKAQNYESTGFSVGIGHTRWATHGKPTELNAHPHLGQNSYVVHNGIIENYQELKTMLTAQGIQFLSQTDTEVIVHLFEYQLKTAATPFEAFQQTLSQLHGAYAILLVNADAEGTIFFAKHGSPMIIGRNRENETLFGSSDAALIGKCHEVIYLEDGHYGYASADSVALFDENNNPVVLRYTPLSENKLSAQKEGFRFFMEKEIYEQSRVLADTLLGRLRDESIYFEELDNNLFEGINEIKLCACGTSYHAALVASYLFERHSKIRVSVEIASEFRYREPFLTADTLFIVISQSGETADTLESLKMAKRSGLKTMVICNVDNSSMVRLADASILTRAGIEKGVASTKAFATQVCVLWMLSLFLGGARKTLATEEIKRQIHLLRALPSTVNVENVLHEQLRRLSKRYLHGHGFFFIGRDVFYPLALEGALKLKEISYLHAEGYPSGEMKHGPIALADPELFTIALLPQHMLYDKTKSNIEELSARDSTICSISPLDFDKADDHIRTHLHEDYMLEFFEMMVVLQLLSMEIAIRLGNDVDMPRNLAKSVTVE
;
A
#
# COMPACT_ATOMS: atom_id res chain seq x y z
N MET A 1 0.14 5.23 7.41
CA MET A 1 0.20 4.10 8.36
C MET A 1 1.36 4.30 9.31
N CYS A 2 1.17 4.05 10.59
CA CYS A 2 2.29 4.13 11.52
C CYS A 2 3.25 2.92 11.39
N GLY A 3 4.51 3.08 11.81
CA GLY A 3 5.48 1.98 11.91
C GLY A 3 5.69 1.60 13.37
N ILE A 4 5.73 0.31 13.69
CA ILE A 4 6.13 -0.19 15.02
C ILE A 4 7.41 -0.99 14.89
N VAL A 5 8.31 -0.78 15.85
CA VAL A 5 9.46 -1.65 16.09
C VAL A 5 9.60 -1.96 17.57
N GLY A 6 10.14 -3.13 17.87
CA GLY A 6 10.50 -3.53 19.23
C GLY A 6 11.76 -4.37 19.23
N TYR A 7 12.46 -4.41 20.36
CA TYR A 7 13.67 -5.20 20.53
C TYR A 7 13.87 -5.64 21.97
N ILE A 8 14.30 -6.88 22.15
CA ILE A 8 14.72 -7.48 23.41
C ILE A 8 16.07 -8.15 23.15
N GLY A 9 17.16 -7.65 23.76
CA GLY A 9 18.48 -8.24 23.59
C GLY A 9 19.61 -7.39 24.16
N VAL A 10 20.85 -7.68 23.75
CA VAL A 10 22.06 -7.06 24.32
C VAL A 10 22.76 -6.07 23.39
N LYS A 11 22.33 -5.97 22.13
CA LYS A 11 22.87 -4.99 21.18
C LYS A 11 22.35 -3.59 21.52
N PRO A 12 23.04 -2.52 21.05
CA PRO A 12 22.60 -1.14 21.31
C PRO A 12 21.18 -0.87 20.78
N VAL A 13 20.20 -0.86 21.68
CA VAL A 13 18.76 -0.84 21.33
C VAL A 13 18.37 0.41 20.57
N LYS A 14 18.94 1.58 20.92
CA LYS A 14 18.74 2.83 20.17
C LYS A 14 18.96 2.62 18.67
N LYS A 15 20.09 2.00 18.31
CA LYS A 15 20.46 1.79 16.91
C LYS A 15 19.49 0.85 16.22
N ILE A 16 19.11 -0.26 16.87
CA ILE A 16 18.18 -1.24 16.30
C ILE A 16 16.80 -0.62 16.03
N LEU A 17 16.27 0.13 17.00
CA LEU A 17 14.98 0.81 16.88
C LEU A 17 15.03 1.88 15.79
N ILE A 18 16.01 2.79 15.81
CA ILE A 18 16.15 3.84 14.80
C ILE A 18 16.31 3.24 13.40
N ASP A 19 17.18 2.24 13.23
CA ASP A 19 17.38 1.58 11.95
C ASP A 19 16.09 0.88 11.47
N GLY A 20 15.26 0.40 12.40
CA GLY A 20 13.98 -0.24 12.06
C GLY A 20 12.93 0.78 11.65
N LEU A 21 12.83 1.88 12.40
CA LEU A 21 11.95 3.00 12.08
C LEU A 21 12.33 3.65 10.75
N ARG A 22 13.62 3.71 10.40
CA ARG A 22 14.08 4.23 9.10
C ARG A 22 13.54 3.41 7.94
N GLU A 23 13.49 2.09 8.08
CA GLU A 23 12.87 1.22 7.08
C GLU A 23 11.35 1.33 7.06
N LEU A 24 10.70 1.96 8.05
CA LEU A 24 9.25 2.15 8.13
C LEU A 24 8.82 3.61 7.93
N GLU A 25 9.75 4.55 7.72
CA GLU A 25 9.45 5.99 7.60
C GLU A 25 8.50 6.30 6.44
N TYR A 26 8.56 5.50 5.36
CA TYR A 26 7.65 5.60 4.22
C TYR A 26 6.17 5.34 4.58
N ARG A 27 5.91 4.73 5.75
CA ARG A 27 4.55 4.51 6.25
C ARG A 27 4.00 5.76 6.94
N GLY A 28 4.84 6.51 7.67
CA GLY A 28 4.46 7.70 8.41
C GLY A 28 5.66 8.51 8.89
N TYR A 29 5.56 9.83 8.79
CA TYR A 29 6.68 10.77 9.00
C TYR A 29 6.21 12.08 9.66
N ASP A 30 5.04 12.08 10.31
CA ASP A 30 4.52 13.25 11.03
C ASP A 30 5.22 13.45 12.39
N SER A 31 5.64 12.34 13.02
CA SER A 31 6.43 12.31 14.24
C SER A 31 7.00 10.92 14.49
N ALA A 32 8.00 10.80 15.35
CA ALA A 32 8.57 9.52 15.76
C ALA A 32 9.01 9.54 17.23
N GLY A 33 9.15 8.36 17.82
CA GLY A 33 9.69 8.24 19.17
C GLY A 33 10.14 6.82 19.53
N ILE A 34 10.93 6.73 20.59
CA ILE A 34 11.41 5.47 21.19
C ILE A 34 11.36 5.56 22.71
N ALA A 35 11.09 4.42 23.36
CA ALA A 35 11.26 4.23 24.79
C ALA A 35 12.16 3.01 25.02
N VAL A 36 13.13 3.16 25.91
CA VAL A 36 14.11 2.12 26.26
C VAL A 36 14.06 1.88 27.76
N LEU A 37 13.92 0.61 28.15
CA LEU A 37 14.00 0.12 29.52
C LEU A 37 15.33 -0.60 29.72
N GLN A 38 16.11 -0.13 30.69
CA GLN A 38 17.38 -0.74 31.11
C GLN A 38 17.54 -0.55 32.62
N GLU A 39 17.78 -1.65 33.35
CA GLU A 39 18.00 -1.64 34.82
C GLU A 39 16.90 -0.87 35.57
N GLY A 40 15.63 -1.16 35.25
CA GLY A 40 14.46 -0.47 35.84
C GLY A 40 14.27 0.99 35.43
N HIS A 41 15.13 1.56 34.59
CA HIS A 41 15.07 2.97 34.18
C HIS A 41 14.62 3.13 32.72
N PHE A 42 13.64 4.03 32.52
CA PHE A 42 13.15 4.40 31.19
C PHE A 42 13.84 5.64 30.64
N SER A 43 14.26 5.55 29.37
CA SER A 43 14.68 6.69 28.56
C SER A 43 13.70 6.88 27.40
N LEU A 44 13.06 8.05 27.33
CA LEU A 44 12.06 8.40 26.32
C LEU A 44 12.58 9.52 25.41
N PHE A 45 12.44 9.32 24.09
CA PHE A 45 12.75 10.32 23.08
C PHE A 45 11.60 10.43 22.10
N LYS A 46 11.13 11.66 21.83
CA LYS A 46 10.05 11.95 20.87
C LYS A 46 10.39 13.19 20.05
N ALA A 47 10.06 13.19 18.77
CA ALA A 47 10.28 14.32 17.87
C ALA A 47 9.12 14.45 16.86
N VAL A 48 8.80 15.69 16.48
CA VAL A 48 7.86 16.00 15.40
C VAL A 48 8.62 16.02 14.07
N GLY A 49 7.97 15.57 13.00
CA GLY A 49 8.52 15.50 11.65
C GLY A 49 9.28 14.20 11.36
N LYS A 50 10.19 14.29 10.37
CA LYS A 50 10.99 13.17 9.86
C LYS A 50 11.88 12.55 10.93
N LEU A 51 12.25 11.29 10.75
CA LEU A 51 13.00 10.47 11.71
C LEU A 51 14.34 11.10 12.12
N VAL A 52 14.98 11.85 11.21
CA VAL A 52 16.24 12.56 11.50
C VAL A 52 16.16 13.45 12.75
N ASN A 53 14.99 14.06 13.02
CA ASN A 53 14.80 14.88 14.21
C ASN A 53 14.86 14.05 15.51
N LEU A 54 14.38 12.79 15.45
CA LEU A 54 14.50 11.85 16.57
C LEU A 54 15.96 11.38 16.74
N GLU A 55 16.67 11.14 15.63
CA GLU A 55 18.08 10.75 15.65
C GLU A 55 18.95 11.82 16.34
N GLU A 56 18.74 13.09 15.97
CA GLU A 56 19.42 14.22 16.60
C GLU A 56 19.12 14.33 18.10
N LYS A 57 17.86 14.13 18.50
CA LYS A 57 17.45 14.21 19.90
C LYS A 57 18.00 13.07 20.76
N ALA A 58 18.14 11.87 20.17
CA ALA A 58 18.69 10.69 20.84
C ALA A 58 20.20 10.50 20.63
N GLN A 59 20.90 11.46 20.00
CA GLN A 59 22.29 11.27 19.56
C GLN A 59 23.24 10.86 20.69
N ASN A 60 23.11 11.47 21.87
CA ASN A 60 23.99 11.28 23.03
C ASN A 60 23.58 10.11 23.93
N TYR A 61 22.49 9.42 23.63
CA TYR A 61 22.03 8.28 24.43
C TYR A 61 22.72 7.00 23.97
N GLU A 62 23.28 6.23 24.90
CA GLU A 62 23.80 4.89 24.64
C GLU A 62 23.28 3.92 25.68
N SER A 63 23.07 2.67 25.27
CA SER A 63 22.60 1.58 26.12
C SER A 63 23.66 0.48 26.11
N THR A 64 24.01 -0.06 27.28
CA THR A 64 25.04 -1.12 27.40
C THR A 64 24.45 -2.37 28.03
N GLY A 65 24.62 -3.53 27.40
CA GLY A 65 24.09 -4.79 27.93
C GLY A 65 22.61 -4.99 27.60
N PHE A 66 21.93 -5.81 28.41
CA PHE A 66 20.54 -6.18 28.17
C PHE A 66 19.61 -4.98 28.27
N SER A 67 18.74 -4.82 27.28
CA SER A 67 17.74 -3.75 27.25
C SER A 67 16.52 -4.17 26.44
N VAL A 68 15.40 -3.55 26.78
CA VAL A 68 14.14 -3.68 26.05
C VAL A 68 13.78 -2.32 25.48
N GLY A 69 13.29 -2.28 24.25
CA GLY A 69 12.84 -1.03 23.70
C GLY A 69 11.72 -1.19 22.68
N ILE A 70 10.90 -0.15 22.60
CA ILE A 70 9.81 -0.01 21.64
C ILE A 70 9.95 1.33 20.92
N GLY A 71 9.59 1.35 19.64
CA GLY A 71 9.72 2.53 18.80
C GLY A 71 8.55 2.65 17.84
N HIS A 72 8.28 3.89 17.42
CA HIS A 72 7.16 4.18 16.55
C HIS A 72 7.40 5.35 15.61
N THR A 73 6.92 5.24 14.37
CA THR A 73 6.73 6.36 13.43
C THR A 73 5.24 6.58 13.22
N ARG A 74 4.78 7.83 13.25
CA ARG A 74 3.35 8.17 13.28
C ARG A 74 2.89 8.81 11.99
N TRP A 75 1.70 8.40 11.55
CA TRP A 75 0.84 9.13 10.62
C TRP A 75 -0.43 9.51 11.39
N ALA A 76 -0.71 10.79 11.55
CA ALA A 76 -1.69 11.27 12.51
C ALA A 76 -3.14 11.06 12.02
N THR A 77 -3.92 10.22 12.71
CA THR A 77 -5.38 10.07 12.53
C THR A 77 -6.16 10.94 13.53
N HIS A 78 -5.86 10.79 14.82
CA HIS A 78 -6.46 11.56 15.92
C HIS A 78 -5.46 12.53 16.54
N GLY A 79 -5.76 13.83 16.55
CA GLY A 79 -4.92 14.86 17.15
C GLY A 79 -3.70 15.27 16.30
N LYS A 80 -3.37 16.56 16.38
CA LYS A 80 -2.33 17.19 15.53
C LYS A 80 -0.95 16.54 15.75
N PRO A 81 -0.05 16.54 14.75
CA PRO A 81 1.36 16.17 14.93
C PRO A 81 2.05 17.05 15.97
N THR A 82 2.14 16.57 17.20
CA THR A 82 2.83 17.23 18.32
C THR A 82 3.67 16.21 19.06
N GLU A 83 4.68 16.66 19.80
CA GLU A 83 5.51 15.75 20.59
C GLU A 83 4.67 15.01 21.67
N LEU A 84 3.65 15.66 22.21
CA LEU A 84 2.71 15.03 23.16
C LEU A 84 1.91 13.89 22.52
N ASN A 85 1.45 14.07 21.28
CA ASN A 85 0.71 13.05 20.54
C ASN A 85 1.61 12.01 19.85
N ALA A 86 2.93 12.21 19.84
CA ALA A 86 3.86 11.21 19.34
C ALA A 86 3.95 10.02 20.30
N HIS A 87 4.03 8.81 19.76
CA HIS A 87 4.25 7.58 20.52
C HIS A 87 5.76 7.41 20.80
N PRO A 88 6.17 6.65 21.83
CA PRO A 88 5.34 5.92 22.80
C PRO A 88 4.53 6.85 23.73
N HIS A 89 3.31 6.41 24.08
CA HIS A 89 2.51 7.05 25.15
C HIS A 89 2.95 6.54 26.52
N LEU A 90 2.89 7.42 27.52
CA LEU A 90 3.41 7.19 28.86
C LEU A 90 2.27 6.99 29.87
N GLY A 91 2.42 5.96 30.70
CA GLY A 91 1.76 5.83 31.99
C GLY A 91 2.69 6.29 33.12
N GLN A 92 2.42 5.87 34.35
CA GLN A 92 3.32 6.10 35.49
C GLN A 92 4.61 5.28 35.37
N ASN A 93 4.48 3.99 35.02
CA ASN A 93 5.58 3.02 34.97
C ASN A 93 5.59 2.21 33.65
N SER A 94 4.78 2.61 32.66
CA SER A 94 4.55 1.83 31.45
C SER A 94 4.59 2.70 30.20
N TYR A 95 4.97 2.10 29.06
CA TYR A 95 4.96 2.77 27.76
C TYR A 95 4.31 1.89 26.70
N VAL A 96 3.56 2.51 25.79
CA VAL A 96 2.87 1.81 24.72
C VAL A 96 3.11 2.46 23.35
N VAL A 97 3.28 1.62 22.33
CA VAL A 97 3.16 2.01 20.93
C VAL A 97 2.00 1.25 20.30
N HIS A 98 1.30 1.91 19.38
CA HIS A 98 0.07 1.42 18.81
C HIS A 98 -0.07 1.84 17.34
N ASN A 99 -0.37 0.87 16.48
CA ASN A 99 -0.85 1.08 15.11
C ASN A 99 -2.31 0.66 15.07
N GLY A 100 -3.21 1.57 14.72
CA GLY A 100 -4.64 1.25 14.74
C GLY A 100 -5.51 2.43 15.18
N ILE A 101 -6.76 2.13 15.47
CA ILE A 101 -7.75 3.03 16.07
C ILE A 101 -8.49 2.25 17.17
N ILE A 102 -8.48 2.79 18.39
CA ILE A 102 -9.35 2.30 19.47
C ILE A 102 -10.69 3.05 19.38
N GLU A 103 -11.71 2.37 18.88
CA GLU A 103 -13.02 2.98 18.57
C GLU A 103 -13.78 3.42 19.82
N ASN A 104 -13.66 2.67 20.91
CA ASN A 104 -14.32 2.96 22.19
C ASN A 104 -13.46 3.81 23.14
N TYR A 105 -12.43 4.51 22.64
CA TYR A 105 -11.51 5.28 23.49
C TYR A 105 -12.20 6.35 24.33
N GLN A 106 -13.31 6.94 23.87
CA GLN A 106 -14.03 7.97 24.62
C GLN A 106 -14.67 7.40 25.89
N GLU A 107 -15.30 6.23 25.78
CA GLU A 107 -15.93 5.53 26.92
C GLU A 107 -14.87 5.17 27.97
N LEU A 108 -13.75 4.58 27.52
CA LEU A 108 -12.63 4.21 28.37
C LEU A 108 -12.00 5.44 29.04
N LYS A 109 -11.80 6.53 28.29
CA LYS A 109 -11.26 7.79 28.81
C LYS A 109 -12.16 8.40 29.88
N THR A 110 -13.48 8.41 29.67
CA THR A 110 -14.44 8.89 30.67
C THR A 110 -14.39 8.04 31.94
N MET A 111 -14.36 6.71 31.80
CA MET A 111 -14.25 5.78 32.94
C MET A 111 -12.97 6.03 33.75
N LEU A 112 -11.81 6.10 33.09
CA LEU A 112 -10.50 6.29 33.75
C LEU A 112 -10.39 7.69 34.39
N THR A 113 -10.95 8.72 33.74
CA THR A 113 -10.98 10.08 34.30
C THR A 113 -11.83 10.15 35.58
N ALA A 114 -12.94 9.41 35.63
CA ALA A 114 -13.75 9.30 36.85
C ALA A 114 -13.00 8.60 38.01
N GLN A 115 -12.00 7.79 37.69
CA GLN A 115 -11.07 7.17 38.66
C GLN A 115 -9.89 8.09 39.03
N GLY A 116 -9.87 9.34 38.55
CA GLY A 116 -8.85 10.34 38.85
C GLY A 116 -7.62 10.31 37.94
N ILE A 117 -7.64 9.53 36.86
CA ILE A 117 -6.52 9.47 35.90
C ILE A 117 -6.57 10.69 34.98
N GLN A 118 -5.43 11.36 34.79
CA GLN A 118 -5.30 12.52 33.92
C GLN A 118 -4.72 12.11 32.56
N PHE A 119 -5.32 12.63 31.50
CA PHE A 119 -4.86 12.43 30.12
C PHE A 119 -4.14 13.68 29.61
N LEU A 120 -3.00 13.48 28.96
CA LEU A 120 -2.13 14.55 28.46
C LEU A 120 -2.31 14.80 26.97
N SER A 121 -2.79 13.80 26.23
CA SER A 121 -2.85 13.81 24.77
C SER A 121 -4.28 13.77 24.24
N GLN A 122 -4.38 13.97 22.92
CA GLN A 122 -5.63 13.89 22.17
C GLN A 122 -5.80 12.55 21.45
N THR A 123 -4.88 11.61 21.65
CA THR A 123 -4.89 10.34 20.93
C THR A 123 -5.79 9.34 21.64
N ASP A 124 -6.36 8.44 20.85
CA ASP A 124 -7.00 7.22 21.31
C ASP A 124 -6.00 6.31 22.05
N THR A 125 -4.75 6.26 21.59
CA THR A 125 -3.69 5.36 22.09
C THR A 125 -3.39 5.53 23.59
N GLU A 126 -3.48 6.74 24.14
CA GLU A 126 -3.17 6.98 25.55
C GLU A 126 -4.09 6.19 26.50
N VAL A 127 -5.30 5.82 26.07
CA VAL A 127 -6.21 5.01 26.91
C VAL A 127 -5.64 3.62 27.18
N ILE A 128 -4.82 3.08 26.28
CA ILE A 128 -4.27 1.71 26.40
C ILE A 128 -3.33 1.61 27.61
N VAL A 129 -2.40 2.56 27.75
CA VAL A 129 -1.41 2.52 28.83
C VAL A 129 -2.03 2.80 30.19
N HIS A 130 -2.98 3.74 30.26
CA HIS A 130 -3.70 4.05 31.49
C HIS A 130 -4.65 2.92 31.91
N LEU A 131 -5.30 2.26 30.94
CA LEU A 131 -6.13 1.09 31.22
C LEU A 131 -5.29 -0.07 31.75
N PHE A 132 -4.13 -0.33 31.14
CA PHE A 132 -3.18 -1.33 31.62
C PHE A 132 -2.76 -1.10 33.07
N GLU A 133 -2.32 0.11 33.41
CA GLU A 133 -1.92 0.42 34.78
C GLU A 133 -3.10 0.42 35.77
N TYR A 134 -4.30 0.73 35.30
CA TYR A 134 -5.51 0.59 36.11
C TYR A 134 -5.78 -0.88 36.45
N GLN A 135 -5.70 -1.79 35.47
CA GLN A 135 -5.88 -3.24 35.70
C GLN A 135 -4.75 -3.84 36.56
N LEU A 136 -3.53 -3.32 36.43
CA LEU A 136 -2.36 -3.78 37.18
C LEU A 136 -2.53 -3.64 38.70
N LYS A 137 -3.40 -2.74 39.17
CA LYS A 137 -3.68 -2.57 40.61
C LYS A 137 -4.35 -3.79 41.24
N THR A 138 -5.06 -4.60 40.45
CA THR A 138 -5.85 -5.74 40.94
C THR A 138 -5.44 -7.08 40.33
N ALA A 139 -4.75 -7.08 39.19
CA ALA A 139 -4.26 -8.29 38.54
C ALA A 139 -3.14 -8.96 39.35
N ALA A 140 -3.05 -10.30 39.27
CA ALA A 140 -1.98 -11.04 39.95
C ALA A 140 -0.64 -10.93 39.23
N THR A 141 -0.65 -10.67 37.92
CA THR A 141 0.57 -10.50 37.11
C THR A 141 0.40 -9.37 36.08
N PRO A 142 1.50 -8.75 35.61
CA PRO A 142 1.44 -7.80 34.51
C PRO A 142 0.84 -8.38 33.22
N PHE A 143 1.05 -9.66 32.94
CA PHE A 143 0.43 -10.29 31.78
C PHE A 143 -1.09 -10.40 31.91
N GLU A 144 -1.59 -10.73 33.10
CA GLU A 144 -3.03 -10.76 33.37
C GLU A 144 -3.65 -9.36 33.24
N ALA A 145 -2.98 -8.30 33.71
CA ALA A 145 -3.41 -6.92 33.51
C ALA A 145 -3.51 -6.55 32.01
N PHE A 146 -2.57 -7.06 31.21
CA PHE A 146 -2.60 -6.89 29.76
C PHE A 146 -3.79 -7.63 29.13
N GLN A 147 -4.07 -8.88 29.54
CA GLN A 147 -5.26 -9.63 29.08
C GLN A 147 -6.56 -8.88 29.40
N GLN A 148 -6.70 -8.38 30.63
CA GLN A 148 -7.87 -7.61 31.06
C GLN A 148 -8.01 -6.30 30.25
N THR A 149 -6.89 -5.65 29.94
CA THR A 149 -6.86 -4.47 29.05
C THR A 149 -7.40 -4.80 27.67
N LEU A 150 -6.88 -5.84 27.02
CA LEU A 150 -7.29 -6.23 25.67
C LEU A 150 -8.79 -6.55 25.58
N SER A 151 -9.35 -7.18 26.61
CA SER A 151 -10.78 -7.54 26.64
C SER A 151 -11.75 -6.34 26.59
N GLN A 152 -11.25 -5.12 26.84
CA GLN A 152 -12.04 -3.89 26.81
C GLN A 152 -11.75 -3.00 25.60
N LEU A 153 -10.77 -3.34 24.75
CA LEU A 153 -10.45 -2.55 23.57
C LEU A 153 -11.32 -2.96 22.39
N HIS A 154 -11.96 -1.99 21.74
CA HIS A 154 -12.67 -2.19 20.48
C HIS A 154 -11.96 -1.46 19.34
N GLY A 155 -11.97 -2.05 18.15
CA GLY A 155 -11.36 -1.51 16.94
C GLY A 155 -10.20 -2.36 16.43
N ALA A 156 -9.29 -1.73 15.68
CA ALA A 156 -8.11 -2.38 15.12
C ALA A 156 -6.86 -1.86 15.81
N TYR A 157 -5.95 -2.74 16.22
CA TYR A 157 -4.72 -2.39 16.92
C TYR A 157 -3.59 -3.41 16.67
N ALA A 158 -2.37 -2.91 16.65
CA ALA A 158 -1.14 -3.66 16.88
C ALA A 158 -0.38 -2.93 17.98
N ILE A 159 -0.16 -3.60 19.11
CA ILE A 159 0.30 -2.99 20.36
C ILE A 159 1.64 -3.61 20.74
N LEU A 160 2.61 -2.78 21.15
CA LEU A 160 3.70 -3.21 22.03
C LEU A 160 3.65 -2.38 23.30
N LEU A 161 3.71 -3.04 24.46
CA LEU A 161 3.67 -2.43 25.77
C LEU A 161 4.84 -2.95 26.63
N VAL A 162 5.49 -2.03 27.33
CA VAL A 162 6.56 -2.31 28.29
C VAL A 162 6.21 -1.69 29.64
N ASN A 163 6.63 -2.33 30.72
CA ASN A 163 6.35 -1.92 32.09
C ASN A 163 7.58 -2.16 32.99
N ALA A 164 7.82 -1.26 33.94
CA ALA A 164 8.99 -1.34 34.84
C ALA A 164 8.98 -2.57 35.75
N ASP A 165 7.81 -3.07 36.16
CA ASP A 165 7.69 -4.22 37.07
C ASP A 165 7.90 -5.56 36.34
N ALA A 166 7.81 -5.56 35.00
CA ALA A 166 8.09 -6.70 34.13
C ALA A 166 9.37 -6.47 33.31
N GLU A 167 10.48 -6.16 33.99
CA GLU A 167 11.76 -5.91 33.35
C GLU A 167 12.13 -7.05 32.38
N GLY A 168 12.51 -6.70 31.15
CA GLY A 168 12.88 -7.68 30.13
C GLY A 168 11.73 -8.24 29.29
N THR A 169 10.49 -7.75 29.48
CA THR A 169 9.32 -8.25 28.75
C THR A 169 8.71 -7.19 27.84
N ILE A 170 8.31 -7.59 26.63
CA ILE A 170 7.39 -6.84 25.77
C ILE A 170 6.07 -7.61 25.70
N PHE A 171 4.97 -6.98 26.12
CA PHE A 171 3.61 -7.44 25.85
C PHE A 171 3.18 -7.00 24.45
N PHE A 172 2.54 -7.88 23.70
CA PHE A 172 2.13 -7.58 22.34
C PHE A 172 0.74 -8.12 22.02
N ALA A 173 0.03 -7.42 21.13
CA ALA A 173 -1.27 -7.86 20.62
C ALA A 173 -1.48 -7.42 19.18
N LYS A 174 -2.22 -8.23 18.41
CA LYS A 174 -2.65 -7.93 17.05
C LYS A 174 -4.15 -8.17 16.90
N HIS A 175 -4.83 -7.17 16.35
CA HIS A 175 -6.19 -7.25 15.87
C HIS A 175 -6.37 -6.26 14.70
N GLY A 176 -6.49 -6.72 13.46
CA GLY A 176 -6.66 -5.86 12.28
C GLY A 176 -5.37 -5.19 11.75
N SER A 177 -4.48 -4.68 12.60
CA SER A 177 -3.20 -4.09 12.16
C SER A 177 -2.05 -5.12 12.11
N PRO A 178 -1.09 -5.02 11.18
CA PRO A 178 -0.03 -6.02 11.03
C PRO A 178 1.04 -5.93 12.14
N MET A 179 1.49 -7.09 12.61
CA MET A 179 2.57 -7.26 13.58
C MET A 179 3.32 -8.56 13.31
N ILE A 180 4.64 -8.51 13.37
CA ILE A 180 5.56 -9.61 13.06
C ILE A 180 6.59 -9.70 14.19
N ILE A 181 6.88 -10.93 14.63
CA ILE A 181 7.94 -11.21 15.59
C ILE A 181 9.12 -11.83 14.84
N GLY A 182 10.27 -11.18 14.84
CA GLY A 182 11.50 -11.68 14.22
C GLY A 182 12.48 -12.26 15.24
N ARG A 183 13.25 -13.26 14.81
CA ARG A 183 14.37 -13.81 15.57
C ARG A 183 15.67 -13.63 14.78
N ASN A 184 16.70 -13.08 15.43
CA ASN A 184 18.03 -12.99 14.84
C ASN A 184 18.87 -14.23 15.14
N ARG A 185 20.08 -14.31 14.58
CA ARG A 185 20.96 -15.49 14.74
C ARG A 185 21.47 -15.66 16.18
N GLU A 186 21.45 -14.59 16.96
CA GLU A 186 21.76 -14.59 18.39
C GLU A 186 20.55 -14.91 19.28
N ASN A 187 19.43 -15.35 18.68
CA ASN A 187 18.15 -15.63 19.35
C ASN A 187 17.50 -14.44 20.07
N GLU A 188 17.89 -13.22 19.71
CA GLU A 188 17.25 -12.01 20.22
C GLU A 188 15.93 -11.77 19.48
N THR A 189 14.97 -11.17 20.19
CA THR A 189 13.61 -10.95 19.69
C THR A 189 13.47 -9.53 19.15
N LEU A 190 12.95 -9.42 17.93
CA LEU A 190 12.62 -8.16 17.27
C LEU A 190 11.12 -8.13 16.96
N PHE A 191 10.54 -6.95 16.92
CA PHE A 191 9.17 -6.74 16.46
C PHE A 191 9.17 -5.74 15.30
N GLY A 192 8.25 -5.94 14.36
CA GLY A 192 8.06 -5.03 13.24
C GLY A 192 6.63 -5.06 12.72
N SER A 193 6.10 -3.92 12.30
CA SER A 193 4.80 -3.86 11.59
C SER A 193 4.92 -4.20 10.09
N SER A 194 6.11 -4.60 9.64
CA SER A 194 6.42 -5.04 8.27
C SER A 194 7.79 -5.72 8.22
N ASP A 195 7.95 -6.67 7.29
CA ASP A 195 9.23 -7.32 6.99
C ASP A 195 10.38 -6.35 6.75
N ALA A 196 10.10 -5.17 6.17
CA ALA A 196 11.13 -4.15 5.89
C ALA A 196 11.96 -3.77 7.13
N ALA A 197 11.35 -3.74 8.32
CA ALA A 197 12.06 -3.42 9.57
C ALA A 197 12.98 -4.54 10.07
N LEU A 198 12.73 -5.77 9.60
CA LEU A 198 13.35 -7.02 10.07
C LEU A 198 14.34 -7.60 9.06
N ILE A 199 14.19 -7.31 7.76
CA ILE A 199 15.07 -7.79 6.69
C ILE A 199 16.53 -7.40 6.97
N GLY A 200 17.42 -8.38 6.87
CA GLY A 200 18.85 -8.24 7.18
C GLY A 200 19.17 -8.06 8.68
N LYS A 201 18.17 -8.12 9.57
CA LYS A 201 18.34 -8.16 11.03
C LYS A 201 17.88 -9.49 11.63
N CYS A 202 16.85 -10.11 11.06
CA CYS A 202 16.30 -11.41 11.43
C CYS A 202 16.55 -12.42 10.32
N HIS A 203 16.59 -13.70 10.68
CA HIS A 203 16.70 -14.81 9.74
C HIS A 203 15.38 -15.60 9.61
N GLU A 204 14.49 -15.45 10.59
CA GLU A 204 13.17 -16.05 10.58
C GLU A 204 12.17 -15.16 11.34
N VAL A 205 10.89 -15.32 11.03
CA VAL A 205 9.79 -14.51 11.55
C VAL A 205 8.56 -15.35 11.88
N ILE A 206 7.73 -14.87 12.79
CA ILE A 206 6.39 -15.36 13.09
C ILE A 206 5.41 -14.26 12.67
N TYR A 207 4.53 -14.59 11.73
CA TYR A 207 3.42 -13.71 11.34
C TYR A 207 2.25 -13.93 12.29
N LEU A 208 1.78 -12.86 12.94
CA LEU A 208 0.65 -12.94 13.86
C LEU A 208 -0.68 -12.90 13.08
N GLU A 209 -1.66 -13.67 13.54
CA GLU A 209 -3.04 -13.61 13.05
C GLU A 209 -3.88 -12.62 13.86
N ASP A 210 -5.06 -12.26 13.35
CA ASP A 210 -5.99 -11.42 14.10
C ASP A 210 -6.45 -12.14 15.38
N GLY A 211 -6.46 -11.41 16.49
CA GLY A 211 -6.76 -11.94 17.82
C GLY A 211 -5.55 -12.50 18.56
N HIS A 212 -4.40 -12.66 17.90
CA HIS A 212 -3.19 -13.15 18.55
C HIS A 212 -2.62 -12.10 19.52
N TYR A 213 -2.24 -12.54 20.71
CA TYR A 213 -1.55 -11.72 21.70
C TYR A 213 -0.60 -12.55 22.57
N GLY A 214 0.25 -11.89 23.35
CA GLY A 214 1.19 -12.59 24.21
C GLY A 214 2.26 -11.70 24.81
N TYR A 215 3.37 -12.34 25.15
CA TYR A 215 4.56 -11.66 25.65
C TYR A 215 5.84 -12.31 25.11
N ALA A 216 6.89 -11.52 24.99
CA ALA A 216 8.23 -12.00 24.68
C ALA A 216 9.22 -11.51 25.75
N SER A 217 10.17 -12.36 26.07
CA SER A 217 11.33 -12.08 26.93
C SER A 217 12.62 -12.51 26.24
N ALA A 218 13.75 -12.42 26.93
CA ALA A 218 15.04 -12.90 26.41
C ALA A 218 15.01 -14.40 26.07
N ASP A 219 14.27 -15.18 26.86
CA ASP A 219 14.32 -16.65 26.81
C ASP A 219 13.09 -17.29 26.14
N SER A 220 11.99 -16.54 25.98
CA SER A 220 10.73 -17.14 25.56
C SER A 220 9.82 -16.18 24.80
N VAL A 221 9.02 -16.75 23.91
CA VAL A 221 7.86 -16.10 23.30
C VAL A 221 6.65 -16.95 23.63
N ALA A 222 5.66 -16.37 24.30
CA ALA A 222 4.38 -17.00 24.58
C ALA A 222 3.32 -16.34 23.71
N LEU A 223 2.55 -17.15 22.98
CA LEU A 223 1.53 -16.69 22.03
C LEU A 223 0.20 -17.37 22.33
N PHE A 224 -0.87 -16.59 22.32
CA PHE A 224 -2.23 -17.03 22.61
C PHE A 224 -3.20 -16.53 21.54
N ASP A 225 -4.27 -17.28 21.32
CA ASP A 225 -5.41 -16.86 20.50
C ASP A 225 -6.42 -16.03 21.33
N GLU A 226 -7.46 -15.52 20.67
CA GLU A 226 -8.54 -14.73 21.29
C GLU A 226 -9.30 -15.48 22.41
N ASN A 227 -9.20 -16.81 22.46
CA ASN A 227 -9.84 -17.67 23.45
C ASN A 227 -8.88 -18.09 24.58
N ASN A 228 -7.70 -17.47 24.67
CA ASN A 228 -6.63 -17.76 25.62
C ASN A 228 -5.98 -19.15 25.45
N ASN A 229 -6.13 -19.79 24.28
CA ASN A 229 -5.44 -21.04 24.00
C ASN A 229 -3.99 -20.75 23.55
N PRO A 230 -2.99 -21.50 24.04
CA PRO A 230 -1.62 -21.40 23.53
C PRO A 230 -1.54 -21.75 22.04
N VAL A 231 -0.84 -20.92 21.27
CA VAL A 231 -0.61 -21.09 19.84
C VAL A 231 0.81 -21.59 19.60
N VAL A 232 0.94 -22.61 18.73
CA VAL A 232 2.25 -23.13 18.32
C VAL A 232 2.96 -22.10 17.43
N LEU A 233 4.16 -21.70 17.83
CA LEU A 233 5.00 -20.77 17.06
C LEU A 233 5.44 -21.42 15.73
N ARG A 234 5.15 -20.76 14.62
CA ARG A 234 5.59 -21.16 13.27
C ARG A 234 6.56 -20.13 12.74
N TYR A 235 7.84 -20.52 12.64
CA TYR A 235 8.87 -19.67 12.08
C TYR A 235 8.97 -19.85 10.56
N THR A 236 8.96 -18.74 9.85
CA THR A 236 9.14 -18.66 8.40
C THR A 236 10.48 -17.99 8.10
N PRO A 237 11.32 -18.53 7.19
CA PRO A 237 12.56 -17.87 6.79
C PRO A 237 12.32 -16.46 6.23
N LEU A 238 13.16 -15.50 6.62
CA LEU A 238 13.14 -14.13 6.11
C LEU A 238 14.38 -13.85 5.25
N SER A 239 14.20 -13.13 4.13
CA SER A 239 15.31 -12.73 3.27
C SER A 239 16.31 -11.82 4.01
N GLU A 240 17.61 -12.09 3.84
CA GLU A 240 18.69 -11.27 4.40
C GLU A 240 19.13 -10.13 3.45
N ASN A 241 18.64 -10.08 2.20
CA ASN A 241 19.14 -9.16 1.19
C ASN A 241 18.42 -7.79 1.22
N LYS A 242 19.17 -6.73 1.57
CA LYS A 242 18.69 -5.33 1.58
C LYS A 242 18.81 -4.59 0.25
N LEU A 243 19.47 -5.15 -0.76
CA LEU A 243 19.83 -4.42 -1.99
C LEU A 243 18.60 -3.84 -2.71
N SER A 244 17.50 -4.60 -2.80
CA SER A 244 16.26 -4.17 -3.47
C SER A 244 15.56 -2.98 -2.81
N ALA A 245 15.97 -2.60 -1.59
CA ALA A 245 15.35 -1.55 -0.78
C ALA A 245 16.10 -0.20 -0.85
N GLN A 246 17.16 -0.08 -1.66
CA GLN A 246 17.97 1.14 -1.80
C GLN A 246 17.65 1.92 -3.09
N LYS A 247 18.07 3.19 -3.16
CA LYS A 247 17.84 4.08 -4.32
C LYS A 247 18.76 3.80 -5.52
N GLU A 248 19.84 3.04 -5.37
CA GLU A 248 20.72 2.62 -6.49
C GLU A 248 21.20 3.77 -7.42
N GLY A 249 21.43 4.96 -6.87
CA GLY A 249 21.88 6.13 -7.63
C GLY A 249 20.77 7.00 -8.22
N PHE A 250 19.50 6.58 -8.14
CA PHE A 250 18.35 7.42 -8.47
C PHE A 250 18.11 8.51 -7.42
N ARG A 251 17.47 9.61 -7.83
CA ARG A 251 17.17 10.75 -6.93
C ARG A 251 16.08 10.36 -5.93
N PHE A 252 15.08 9.62 -6.42
CA PHE A 252 13.87 9.24 -5.71
C PHE A 252 13.61 7.74 -5.85
N PHE A 253 12.94 7.15 -4.86
CA PHE A 253 12.43 5.77 -4.99
C PHE A 253 11.40 5.69 -6.11
N MET A 254 10.50 6.67 -6.24
CA MET A 254 9.53 6.70 -7.33
C MET A 254 10.22 6.66 -8.71
N GLU A 255 11.31 7.42 -8.89
CA GLU A 255 12.10 7.41 -10.13
C GLU A 255 12.70 6.02 -10.40
N LYS A 256 13.38 5.42 -9.41
CA LYS A 256 13.90 4.06 -9.50
C LYS A 256 12.80 3.07 -9.89
N GLU A 257 11.67 3.14 -9.22
CA GLU A 257 10.56 2.20 -9.39
C GLU A 257 9.92 2.31 -10.78
N ILE A 258 9.87 3.51 -11.37
CA ILE A 258 9.45 3.70 -12.76
C ILE A 258 10.42 2.99 -13.71
N TYR A 259 11.73 3.21 -13.53
CA TYR A 259 12.78 2.59 -14.36
C TYR A 259 12.86 1.06 -14.19
N GLU A 260 12.50 0.53 -13.02
CA GLU A 260 12.50 -0.91 -12.74
C GLU A 260 11.40 -1.70 -13.48
N GLN A 261 10.37 -1.03 -14.02
CA GLN A 261 9.18 -1.69 -14.57
C GLN A 261 9.49 -2.70 -15.66
N SER A 262 10.48 -2.45 -16.51
CA SER A 262 10.91 -3.40 -17.55
C SER A 262 11.32 -4.74 -16.96
N ARG A 263 12.25 -4.72 -16.00
CA ARG A 263 12.74 -5.92 -15.30
C ARG A 263 11.62 -6.58 -14.49
N VAL A 264 10.87 -5.78 -13.75
CA VAL A 264 9.81 -6.27 -12.87
C VAL A 264 8.67 -6.93 -13.66
N LEU A 265 8.29 -6.41 -14.81
CA LEU A 265 7.31 -7.06 -15.68
C LEU A 265 7.86 -8.37 -16.25
N ALA A 266 9.15 -8.44 -16.62
CA ALA A 266 9.76 -9.72 -17.01
C ALA A 266 9.68 -10.77 -15.88
N ASP A 267 9.99 -10.38 -14.63
CA ASP A 267 9.87 -11.25 -13.45
C ASP A 267 8.41 -11.68 -13.18
N THR A 268 7.45 -10.79 -13.46
CA THR A 268 6.00 -11.05 -13.32
C THR A 268 5.51 -12.10 -14.31
N LEU A 269 6.03 -12.10 -15.54
CA LEU A 269 5.69 -13.01 -16.63
C LEU A 269 6.38 -14.38 -16.50
N LEU A 270 7.51 -14.43 -15.81
CA LEU A 270 8.35 -15.61 -15.70
C LEU A 270 7.58 -16.81 -15.11
N GLY A 271 7.59 -17.92 -15.85
CA GLY A 271 6.90 -19.15 -15.48
C GLY A 271 5.38 -19.16 -15.74
N ARG A 272 4.79 -18.04 -16.18
CA ARG A 272 3.34 -17.92 -16.45
C ARG A 272 2.95 -18.01 -17.91
N LEU A 273 3.88 -17.76 -18.82
CA LEU A 273 3.65 -17.86 -20.26
C LEU A 273 4.13 -19.22 -20.78
N ARG A 274 3.22 -20.01 -21.37
CA ARG A 274 3.56 -21.16 -22.23
C ARG A 274 3.38 -20.74 -23.69
N ASP A 275 3.66 -21.63 -24.64
CA ASP A 275 3.55 -21.26 -26.06
C ASP A 275 2.10 -21.05 -26.53
N GLU A 276 1.15 -21.79 -25.97
CA GLU A 276 -0.26 -21.74 -26.40
C GLU A 276 -1.26 -21.45 -25.26
N SER A 277 -0.76 -21.15 -24.06
CA SER A 277 -1.61 -20.94 -22.88
C SER A 277 -0.94 -20.10 -21.81
N ILE A 278 -1.74 -19.38 -21.03
CA ILE A 278 -1.30 -18.81 -19.75
C ILE A 278 -1.42 -19.89 -18.67
N TYR A 279 -0.46 -19.93 -17.74
CA TYR A 279 -0.44 -20.88 -16.64
C TYR A 279 -0.21 -20.16 -15.31
N PHE A 280 -1.01 -20.51 -14.32
CA PHE A 280 -0.85 -20.07 -12.94
C PHE A 280 -0.75 -21.33 -12.08
N GLU A 281 0.45 -21.63 -11.58
CA GLU A 281 0.68 -22.80 -10.72
C GLU A 281 -0.12 -22.74 -9.42
N GLU A 282 -0.42 -21.52 -8.97
CA GLU A 282 -1.08 -21.25 -7.69
C GLU A 282 -2.61 -21.45 -7.75
N LEU A 283 -3.18 -21.64 -8.95
CA LEU A 283 -4.63 -21.70 -9.15
C LEU A 283 -5.11 -23.13 -9.43
N ASP A 284 -6.08 -23.58 -8.65
CA ASP A 284 -6.89 -24.76 -8.97
C ASP A 284 -8.01 -24.38 -9.93
N ASN A 285 -8.20 -25.15 -11.01
CA ASN A 285 -9.32 -24.98 -11.94
C ASN A 285 -10.69 -25.05 -11.24
N ASN A 286 -10.79 -25.80 -10.14
CA ASN A 286 -12.02 -25.90 -9.33
C ASN A 286 -12.46 -24.54 -8.74
N LEU A 287 -11.55 -23.58 -8.62
CA LEU A 287 -11.87 -22.22 -8.16
C LEU A 287 -12.90 -21.55 -9.08
N PHE A 288 -12.88 -21.84 -10.38
CA PHE A 288 -13.73 -21.20 -11.38
C PHE A 288 -15.00 -21.99 -11.71
N GLU A 289 -15.15 -23.20 -11.17
CA GLU A 289 -16.36 -24.00 -11.38
C GLU A 289 -17.60 -23.30 -10.80
N GLY A 290 -18.66 -23.22 -11.61
CA GLY A 290 -19.92 -22.57 -11.24
C GLY A 290 -19.87 -21.04 -11.21
N ILE A 291 -18.76 -20.40 -11.58
CA ILE A 291 -18.62 -18.94 -11.56
C ILE A 291 -19.12 -18.30 -12.86
N ASN A 292 -20.05 -17.36 -12.71
CA ASN A 292 -20.64 -16.57 -13.81
C ASN A 292 -20.39 -15.07 -13.71
N GLU A 293 -19.96 -14.59 -12.54
CA GLU A 293 -19.63 -13.19 -12.29
C GLU A 293 -18.26 -13.07 -11.59
N ILE A 294 -17.50 -12.05 -11.97
CA ILE A 294 -16.32 -11.61 -11.24
C ILE A 294 -16.64 -10.25 -10.61
N LYS A 295 -16.39 -10.13 -9.32
CA LYS A 295 -16.45 -8.84 -8.62
C LYS A 295 -15.05 -8.44 -8.17
N LEU A 296 -14.55 -7.35 -8.71
CA LEU A 296 -13.24 -6.79 -8.38
C LEU A 296 -13.38 -5.70 -7.31
N CYS A 297 -12.57 -5.74 -6.27
CA CYS A 297 -12.66 -4.78 -5.16
C CYS A 297 -11.28 -4.28 -4.74
N ALA A 298 -11.10 -2.96 -4.69
CA ALA A 298 -9.82 -2.33 -4.36
C ALA A 298 -10.00 -0.84 -3.97
N CYS A 299 -8.88 -0.17 -3.65
CA CYS A 299 -8.82 1.28 -3.39
C CYS A 299 -7.75 1.94 -4.27
N GLY A 300 -7.93 3.23 -4.59
CA GLY A 300 -6.93 4.08 -5.25
C GLY A 300 -6.40 3.51 -6.58
N THR A 301 -5.08 3.54 -6.76
CA THR A 301 -4.43 2.99 -7.97
C THR A 301 -4.79 1.53 -8.26
N SER A 302 -4.96 0.67 -7.24
CA SER A 302 -5.39 -0.72 -7.46
C SER A 302 -6.85 -0.83 -7.93
N TYR A 303 -7.70 0.14 -7.58
CA TYR A 303 -9.04 0.27 -8.16
C TYR A 303 -8.98 0.66 -9.63
N HIS A 304 -8.06 1.53 -10.05
CA HIS A 304 -7.85 1.81 -11.47
C HIS A 304 -7.39 0.57 -12.26
N ALA A 305 -6.54 -0.28 -11.67
CA ALA A 305 -6.16 -1.55 -12.30
C ALA A 305 -7.38 -2.48 -12.45
N ALA A 306 -8.27 -2.52 -11.45
CA ALA A 306 -9.53 -3.25 -11.51
C ALA A 306 -10.44 -2.73 -12.63
N LEU A 307 -10.53 -1.41 -12.81
CA LEU A 307 -11.28 -0.81 -13.91
C LEU A 307 -10.73 -1.24 -15.28
N VAL A 308 -9.40 -1.22 -15.48
CA VAL A 308 -8.78 -1.76 -16.72
C VAL A 308 -9.18 -3.21 -16.91
N ALA A 309 -9.07 -4.02 -15.86
CA ALA A 309 -9.36 -5.44 -15.93
C ALA A 309 -10.82 -5.75 -16.30
N SER A 310 -11.78 -4.92 -15.92
CA SER A 310 -13.19 -5.11 -16.30
C SER A 310 -13.37 -5.16 -17.82
N TYR A 311 -12.77 -4.23 -18.57
CA TYR A 311 -12.76 -4.25 -20.03
C TYR A 311 -12.11 -5.53 -20.57
N LEU A 312 -10.98 -5.97 -19.98
CA LEU A 312 -10.23 -7.14 -20.45
C LEU A 312 -10.98 -8.45 -20.20
N PHE A 313 -11.55 -8.66 -19.02
CA PHE A 313 -12.33 -9.85 -18.69
C PHE A 313 -13.61 -9.95 -19.52
N GLU A 314 -14.35 -8.86 -19.70
CA GLU A 314 -15.53 -8.87 -20.58
C GLU A 314 -15.15 -9.12 -22.04
N ARG A 315 -14.03 -8.54 -22.49
CA ARG A 315 -13.53 -8.73 -23.87
C ARG A 315 -13.05 -10.16 -24.12
N HIS A 316 -12.21 -10.70 -23.25
CA HIS A 316 -11.52 -11.98 -23.43
C HIS A 316 -12.32 -13.16 -22.90
N SER A 317 -12.81 -13.08 -21.67
CA SER A 317 -13.43 -14.22 -20.96
C SER A 317 -14.96 -14.27 -21.09
N LYS A 318 -15.59 -13.22 -21.64
CA LYS A 318 -17.05 -13.07 -21.79
C LYS A 318 -17.78 -13.40 -20.47
N ILE A 319 -17.24 -12.90 -19.38
CA ILE A 319 -17.80 -13.06 -18.03
C ILE A 319 -18.24 -11.69 -17.52
N ARG A 320 -19.34 -11.64 -16.76
CA ARG A 320 -19.82 -10.38 -16.17
C ARG A 320 -18.79 -9.89 -15.16
N VAL A 321 -18.47 -8.60 -15.21
CA VAL A 321 -17.57 -7.98 -14.23
C VAL A 321 -18.22 -6.78 -13.57
N SER A 322 -18.08 -6.69 -12.26
CA SER A 322 -18.34 -5.46 -11.51
C SER A 322 -17.08 -5.02 -10.77
N VAL A 323 -16.87 -3.71 -10.67
CA VAL A 323 -15.71 -3.12 -9.98
C VAL A 323 -16.21 -2.22 -8.87
N GLU A 324 -15.66 -2.40 -7.68
CA GLU A 324 -16.14 -1.76 -6.45
C GLU A 324 -15.00 -1.04 -5.74
N ILE A 325 -15.30 0.16 -5.25
CA ILE A 325 -14.47 0.84 -4.26
C ILE A 325 -14.72 0.16 -2.91
N ALA A 326 -13.66 -0.33 -2.26
CA ALA A 326 -13.82 -1.20 -1.09
C ALA A 326 -14.55 -0.54 0.09
N SER A 327 -14.27 0.75 0.33
CA SER A 327 -14.92 1.53 1.39
C SER A 327 -16.45 1.58 1.19
N GLU A 328 -16.91 1.85 -0.03
CA GLU A 328 -18.34 1.91 -0.35
C GLU A 328 -19.00 0.52 -0.33
N PHE A 329 -18.28 -0.49 -0.80
CA PHE A 329 -18.80 -1.85 -0.91
C PHE A 329 -19.18 -2.44 0.45
N ARG A 330 -18.35 -2.18 1.46
CA ARG A 330 -18.51 -2.73 2.81
C ARG A 330 -19.78 -2.24 3.52
N TYR A 331 -20.25 -1.04 3.22
CA TYR A 331 -21.33 -0.38 3.97
C TYR A 331 -22.70 -0.38 3.28
N ARG A 332 -22.78 -0.80 2.02
CA ARG A 332 -24.00 -0.65 1.21
C ARG A 332 -24.93 -1.88 1.15
N GLU A 333 -24.71 -2.87 2.01
CA GLU A 333 -25.42 -4.17 2.00
C GLU A 333 -25.46 -4.82 0.59
N PRO A 334 -24.31 -5.17 0.00
CA PRO A 334 -24.26 -5.61 -1.38
C PRO A 334 -24.98 -6.94 -1.61
N PHE A 335 -25.63 -7.07 -2.77
CA PHE A 335 -26.17 -8.34 -3.23
C PHE A 335 -25.03 -9.30 -3.61
N LEU A 336 -24.95 -10.43 -2.91
CA LEU A 336 -23.89 -11.43 -3.05
C LEU A 336 -24.48 -12.79 -3.43
N THR A 337 -23.93 -13.42 -4.46
CA THR A 337 -24.36 -14.73 -4.96
C THR A 337 -23.19 -15.71 -4.98
N ALA A 338 -23.47 -17.00 -4.77
CA ALA A 338 -22.46 -18.05 -4.71
C ALA A 338 -21.74 -18.31 -6.06
N ASP A 339 -22.31 -17.85 -7.18
CA ASP A 339 -21.70 -17.91 -8.51
C ASP A 339 -20.81 -16.70 -8.84
N THR A 340 -20.47 -15.89 -7.83
CA THR A 340 -19.54 -14.77 -7.93
C THR A 340 -18.17 -15.13 -7.37
N LEU A 341 -17.12 -14.93 -8.17
CA LEU A 341 -15.74 -14.91 -7.69
C LEU A 341 -15.40 -13.49 -7.21
N PHE A 342 -15.06 -13.35 -5.94
CA PHE A 342 -14.66 -12.08 -5.35
C PHE A 342 -13.14 -11.94 -5.38
N ILE A 343 -12.64 -10.97 -6.16
CA ILE A 343 -11.20 -10.72 -6.31
C ILE A 343 -10.85 -9.38 -5.66
N VAL A 344 -9.94 -9.41 -4.69
CA VAL A 344 -9.35 -8.18 -4.15
C VAL A 344 -7.98 -7.90 -4.76
N ILE A 345 -7.67 -6.62 -4.95
CA ILE A 345 -6.39 -6.17 -5.53
C ILE A 345 -5.75 -5.18 -4.55
N SER A 346 -4.53 -5.49 -4.11
CA SER A 346 -3.79 -4.62 -3.18
C SER A 346 -2.29 -4.76 -3.39
N GLN A 347 -1.55 -3.65 -3.35
CA GLN A 347 -0.09 -3.73 -3.34
C GLN A 347 0.42 -4.31 -2.02
N SER A 348 -0.10 -3.83 -0.89
CA SER A 348 0.40 -4.20 0.44
C SER A 348 -0.23 -5.47 0.99
N GLY A 349 -1.45 -5.80 0.57
CA GLY A 349 -2.26 -6.86 1.18
C GLY A 349 -2.78 -6.52 2.58
N GLU A 350 -2.64 -5.26 3.00
CA GLU A 350 -2.99 -4.76 4.33
C GLU A 350 -3.98 -3.57 4.29
N THR A 351 -4.49 -3.19 3.12
CA THR A 351 -5.46 -2.09 3.01
C THR A 351 -6.75 -2.44 3.77
N ALA A 352 -7.12 -1.65 4.79
CA ALA A 352 -8.19 -2.00 5.73
C ALA A 352 -9.54 -2.26 5.05
N ASP A 353 -10.04 -1.31 4.25
CA ASP A 353 -11.32 -1.44 3.54
C ASP A 353 -11.38 -2.67 2.65
N THR A 354 -10.28 -2.94 1.93
CA THR A 354 -10.16 -4.08 1.02
C THR A 354 -10.12 -5.40 1.79
N LEU A 355 -9.38 -5.45 2.91
CA LEU A 355 -9.25 -6.66 3.74
C LEU A 355 -10.61 -7.01 4.36
N GLU A 356 -11.34 -6.00 4.80
CA GLU A 356 -12.63 -6.21 5.41
C GLU A 356 -13.73 -6.54 4.39
N SER A 357 -13.64 -6.00 3.19
CA SER A 357 -14.46 -6.44 2.05
C SER A 357 -14.21 -7.91 1.71
N LEU A 358 -12.94 -8.36 1.75
CA LEU A 358 -12.57 -9.77 1.58
C LEU A 358 -13.17 -10.65 2.70
N LYS A 359 -13.04 -10.24 3.98
CA LYS A 359 -13.65 -10.94 5.10
C LYS A 359 -15.17 -11.05 4.95
N MET A 360 -15.84 -9.98 4.50
CA MET A 360 -17.28 -9.98 4.24
C MET A 360 -17.68 -10.96 3.15
N ALA A 361 -16.96 -10.97 2.02
CA ALA A 361 -17.21 -11.92 0.93
C ALA A 361 -17.03 -13.38 1.39
N LYS A 362 -15.97 -13.65 2.16
CA LYS A 362 -15.69 -14.99 2.70
C LYS A 362 -16.75 -15.45 3.70
N ARG A 363 -17.20 -14.58 4.62
CA ARG A 363 -18.33 -14.85 5.54
C ARG A 363 -19.64 -15.14 4.80
N SER A 364 -19.80 -14.56 3.60
CA SER A 364 -20.96 -14.77 2.73
C SER A 364 -20.84 -16.04 1.87
N GLY A 365 -19.76 -16.81 2.02
CA GLY A 365 -19.56 -18.08 1.31
C GLY A 365 -19.10 -17.94 -0.14
N LEU A 366 -18.65 -16.76 -0.57
CA LEU A 366 -18.11 -16.58 -1.92
C LEU A 366 -16.72 -17.19 -2.03
N LYS A 367 -16.37 -17.68 -3.22
CA LYS A 367 -14.98 -18.00 -3.55
C LYS A 367 -14.19 -16.69 -3.64
N THR A 368 -13.00 -16.69 -3.05
CA THR A 368 -12.19 -15.48 -2.92
C THR A 368 -10.80 -15.65 -3.51
N MET A 369 -10.31 -14.60 -4.16
CA MET A 369 -8.94 -14.54 -4.67
C MET A 369 -8.31 -13.17 -4.36
N VAL A 370 -7.00 -13.15 -4.16
CA VAL A 370 -6.23 -11.91 -4.02
C VAL A 370 -5.15 -11.79 -5.08
N ILE A 371 -5.00 -10.61 -5.65
CA ILE A 371 -3.83 -10.21 -6.44
C ILE A 371 -3.00 -9.26 -5.58
N CYS A 372 -1.83 -9.73 -5.12
CA CYS A 372 -1.01 -9.01 -4.13
C CYS A 372 0.45 -8.95 -4.53
N ASN A 373 1.20 -7.95 -4.09
CA ASN A 373 2.66 -7.94 -4.25
C ASN A 373 3.40 -8.56 -3.06
N VAL A 374 2.86 -8.40 -1.84
CA VAL A 374 3.47 -8.88 -0.59
C VAL A 374 2.99 -10.30 -0.31
N ASP A 375 3.93 -11.24 -0.32
CA ASP A 375 3.72 -12.61 0.12
C ASP A 375 3.40 -12.65 1.62
N ASN A 376 2.57 -13.60 2.04
CA ASN A 376 2.16 -13.75 3.43
C ASN A 376 1.44 -12.55 4.07
N SER A 377 0.99 -11.55 3.30
CA SER A 377 0.12 -10.48 3.81
C SER A 377 -1.21 -11.01 4.34
N SER A 378 -1.91 -10.22 5.14
CA SER A 378 -3.21 -10.58 5.74
C SER A 378 -4.22 -11.06 4.69
N MET A 379 -4.32 -10.39 3.54
CA MET A 379 -5.21 -10.83 2.45
C MET A 379 -4.76 -12.15 1.80
N VAL A 380 -3.45 -12.36 1.63
CA VAL A 380 -2.89 -13.59 1.04
C VAL A 380 -3.16 -14.80 1.93
N ARG A 381 -3.05 -14.65 3.25
CA ARG A 381 -3.37 -15.74 4.19
C ARG A 381 -4.88 -16.01 4.29
N LEU A 382 -5.71 -15.00 4.06
CA LEU A 382 -7.15 -15.09 4.20
C LEU A 382 -7.87 -15.65 2.96
N ALA A 383 -7.44 -15.30 1.74
CA ALA A 383 -8.12 -15.67 0.50
C ALA A 383 -8.03 -17.18 0.18
N ASP A 384 -8.95 -17.71 -0.63
CA ASP A 384 -8.91 -19.12 -1.06
C ASP A 384 -7.84 -19.39 -2.12
N ALA A 385 -7.46 -18.35 -2.88
CA ALA A 385 -6.36 -18.38 -3.83
C ALA A 385 -5.63 -17.02 -3.86
N SER A 386 -4.36 -17.02 -4.26
CA SER A 386 -3.56 -15.80 -4.36
C SER A 386 -2.63 -15.81 -5.56
N ILE A 387 -2.56 -14.71 -6.30
CA ILE A 387 -1.58 -14.49 -7.38
C ILE A 387 -0.65 -13.36 -6.96
N LEU A 388 0.65 -13.67 -6.84
CA LEU A 388 1.64 -12.65 -6.51
C LEU A 388 2.04 -11.86 -7.76
N THR A 389 2.08 -10.52 -7.67
CA THR A 389 2.53 -9.67 -8.78
C THR A 389 4.04 -9.71 -8.97
N ARG A 390 4.81 -10.03 -7.93
CA ARG A 390 6.29 -10.12 -7.95
C ARG A 390 6.97 -8.80 -8.35
N ALA A 391 6.40 -7.66 -7.98
CA ALA A 391 6.98 -6.35 -8.24
C ALA A 391 8.19 -6.00 -7.36
N GLY A 392 8.44 -6.80 -6.32
CA GLY A 392 9.43 -6.52 -5.29
C GLY A 392 9.00 -5.33 -4.40
N ILE A 393 9.92 -4.86 -3.55
CA ILE A 393 9.62 -3.77 -2.61
C ILE A 393 9.35 -2.46 -3.38
N GLU A 394 8.22 -1.81 -3.09
CA GLU A 394 7.85 -0.48 -3.59
C GLU A 394 7.77 0.47 -2.39
N LYS A 395 8.73 1.41 -2.28
CA LYS A 395 8.89 2.38 -1.20
C LYS A 395 8.24 3.73 -1.51
N GLY A 396 8.24 4.19 -2.76
CA GLY A 396 7.59 5.46 -3.13
C GLY A 396 6.10 5.40 -2.81
N VAL A 397 5.55 6.42 -2.14
CA VAL A 397 4.13 6.42 -1.72
C VAL A 397 3.20 6.23 -2.92
N ALA A 398 3.40 7.02 -3.98
CA ALA A 398 2.67 6.88 -5.23
C ALA A 398 3.04 5.56 -5.92
N SER A 399 2.06 4.67 -6.12
CA SER A 399 2.30 3.39 -6.78
C SER A 399 2.67 3.55 -8.26
N THR A 400 3.63 2.75 -8.75
CA THR A 400 4.12 2.78 -10.14
C THR A 400 4.21 1.35 -10.69
N LYS A 401 5.27 0.61 -10.35
CA LYS A 401 5.48 -0.77 -10.77
C LYS A 401 4.42 -1.73 -10.23
N ALA A 402 3.81 -1.47 -9.08
CA ALA A 402 2.71 -2.29 -8.61
C ALA A 402 1.45 -2.12 -9.47
N PHE A 403 1.12 -0.92 -9.96
CA PHE A 403 0.04 -0.74 -10.95
C PHE A 403 0.31 -1.52 -12.24
N ALA A 404 1.52 -1.38 -12.79
CA ALA A 404 1.91 -2.07 -14.02
C ALA A 404 1.82 -3.60 -13.91
N THR A 405 2.35 -4.16 -12.82
CA THR A 405 2.30 -5.60 -12.59
C THR A 405 0.89 -6.09 -12.26
N GLN A 406 0.06 -5.30 -11.58
CA GLN A 406 -1.36 -5.60 -11.36
C GLN A 406 -2.11 -5.69 -12.70
N VAL A 407 -1.98 -4.69 -13.58
CA VAL A 407 -2.59 -4.71 -14.92
C VAL A 407 -2.08 -5.88 -15.75
N CYS A 408 -0.78 -6.18 -15.71
CA CYS A 408 -0.18 -7.31 -16.41
C CYS A 408 -0.75 -8.67 -15.93
N VAL A 409 -0.84 -8.87 -14.61
CA VAL A 409 -1.43 -10.09 -14.03
C VAL A 409 -2.91 -10.22 -14.39
N LEU A 410 -3.68 -9.11 -14.32
CA LEU A 410 -5.09 -9.11 -14.68
C LEU A 410 -5.30 -9.40 -16.17
N TRP A 411 -4.43 -8.88 -17.04
CA TRP A 411 -4.43 -9.21 -18.46
C TRP A 411 -4.18 -10.71 -18.67
N MET A 412 -3.13 -11.28 -18.08
CA MET A 412 -2.87 -12.72 -18.11
C MET A 412 -4.05 -13.55 -17.59
N LEU A 413 -4.66 -13.13 -16.48
CA LEU A 413 -5.80 -13.82 -15.87
C LEU A 413 -7.04 -13.78 -16.77
N SER A 414 -7.30 -12.67 -17.47
CA SER A 414 -8.39 -12.59 -18.45
C SER A 414 -8.20 -13.56 -19.62
N LEU A 415 -6.95 -13.77 -20.06
CA LEU A 415 -6.60 -14.72 -21.12
C LEU A 415 -6.71 -16.16 -20.63
N PHE A 416 -6.21 -16.44 -19.41
CA PHE A 416 -6.36 -17.74 -18.75
C PHE A 416 -7.83 -18.16 -18.67
N LEU A 417 -8.70 -17.27 -18.20
CA LEU A 417 -10.15 -17.55 -18.16
C LEU A 417 -10.79 -17.60 -19.54
N GLY A 418 -10.32 -16.81 -20.50
CA GLY A 418 -10.78 -16.89 -21.89
C GLY A 418 -10.49 -18.25 -22.53
N GLY A 419 -9.33 -18.82 -22.24
CA GLY A 419 -8.98 -20.19 -22.63
C GLY A 419 -9.83 -21.24 -21.91
N ALA A 420 -9.95 -21.15 -20.57
CA ALA A 420 -10.74 -22.09 -19.77
C ALA A 420 -12.23 -22.12 -20.18
N ARG A 421 -12.80 -20.95 -20.49
CA ARG A 421 -14.19 -20.79 -20.94
C ARG A 421 -14.38 -20.98 -22.44
N LYS A 422 -13.29 -21.23 -23.20
CA LYS A 422 -13.29 -21.39 -24.66
C LYS A 422 -13.90 -20.19 -25.41
N THR A 423 -13.77 -18.99 -24.86
CA THR A 423 -14.24 -17.74 -25.48
C THR A 423 -13.17 -17.10 -26.37
N LEU A 424 -11.91 -17.49 -26.19
CA LEU A 424 -10.80 -17.14 -27.07
C LEU A 424 -10.33 -18.35 -27.87
N ALA A 425 -10.03 -18.13 -29.14
CA ALA A 425 -9.32 -19.11 -29.96
C ALA A 425 -7.84 -19.18 -29.56
N THR A 426 -7.22 -20.35 -29.71
CA THR A 426 -5.81 -20.58 -29.39
C THR A 426 -4.87 -19.60 -30.11
N GLU A 427 -5.17 -19.26 -31.36
CA GLU A 427 -4.36 -18.30 -32.14
C GLU A 427 -4.40 -16.87 -31.56
N GLU A 428 -5.54 -16.45 -31.01
CA GLU A 428 -5.61 -15.15 -30.32
C GLU A 428 -4.83 -15.20 -29.00
N ILE A 429 -4.90 -16.32 -28.26
CA ILE A 429 -4.09 -16.51 -27.04
C ILE A 429 -2.59 -16.43 -27.37
N LYS A 430 -2.15 -17.08 -28.46
CA LYS A 430 -0.75 -17.00 -28.95
C LYS A 430 -0.35 -15.56 -29.29
N ARG A 431 -1.22 -14.83 -29.99
CA ARG A 431 -0.99 -13.41 -30.31
C ARG A 431 -0.82 -12.59 -29.03
N GLN A 432 -1.69 -12.79 -28.04
CA GLN A 432 -1.63 -12.08 -26.76
C GLN A 432 -0.37 -12.45 -25.95
N ILE A 433 0.07 -13.71 -26.00
CA ILE A 433 1.33 -14.15 -25.40
C ILE A 433 2.53 -13.48 -26.08
N HIS A 434 2.51 -13.30 -27.41
CA HIS A 434 3.53 -12.56 -28.13
C HIS A 434 3.63 -11.11 -27.64
N LEU A 435 2.49 -10.43 -27.48
CA LEU A 435 2.43 -9.07 -26.91
C LEU A 435 2.97 -9.01 -25.48
N LEU A 436 2.56 -9.95 -24.61
CA LEU A 436 3.06 -10.04 -23.24
C LEU A 436 4.58 -10.24 -23.20
N ARG A 437 5.16 -10.99 -24.15
CA ARG A 437 6.62 -11.16 -24.26
C ARG A 437 7.33 -9.88 -24.70
N ALA A 438 6.68 -9.01 -25.49
CA ALA A 438 7.21 -7.71 -25.91
C ALA A 438 7.07 -6.61 -24.85
N LEU A 439 6.12 -6.76 -23.92
CA LEU A 439 5.79 -5.76 -22.90
C LEU A 439 6.99 -5.23 -22.09
N PRO A 440 7.95 -6.06 -21.60
CA PRO A 440 9.10 -5.55 -20.86
C PRO A 440 9.94 -4.52 -21.63
N SER A 441 10.11 -4.68 -22.95
CA SER A 441 10.83 -3.70 -23.76
C SER A 441 10.06 -2.40 -23.97
N THR A 442 8.73 -2.47 -24.03
CA THR A 442 7.85 -1.31 -24.25
C THR A 442 7.89 -0.29 -23.11
N VAL A 443 8.13 -0.74 -21.88
CA VAL A 443 8.19 0.14 -20.70
C VAL A 443 9.61 0.59 -20.35
N ASN A 444 10.60 0.31 -21.20
CA ASN A 444 11.96 0.74 -20.94
C ASN A 444 12.06 2.27 -21.07
N VAL A 445 12.56 2.93 -20.03
CA VAL A 445 12.65 4.39 -20.01
C VAL A 445 13.86 4.86 -20.79
N GLU A 446 13.61 5.49 -21.94
CA GLU A 446 14.66 6.13 -22.72
C GLU A 446 15.05 7.49 -22.13
N ASN A 447 16.36 7.75 -22.06
CA ASN A 447 16.87 9.04 -21.56
C ASN A 447 16.37 10.24 -22.38
N VAL A 448 16.17 10.06 -23.69
CA VAL A 448 15.67 11.11 -24.59
C VAL A 448 14.24 11.48 -24.23
N LEU A 449 13.38 10.48 -24.01
CA LEU A 449 11.99 10.68 -23.59
C LEU A 449 11.94 11.36 -22.22
N HIS A 450 12.69 10.87 -21.23
CA HIS A 450 12.68 11.48 -19.90
C HIS A 450 13.17 12.94 -19.93
N GLU A 451 14.22 13.26 -20.68
CA GLU A 451 14.67 14.65 -20.85
C GLU A 451 13.64 15.54 -21.58
N GLN A 452 12.90 14.99 -22.55
CA GLN A 452 11.77 15.70 -23.16
C GLN A 452 10.70 16.04 -22.13
N LEU A 453 10.25 15.06 -21.34
CA LEU A 453 9.22 15.25 -20.30
C LEU A 453 9.68 16.24 -19.23
N ARG A 454 10.95 16.15 -18.82
CA ARG A 454 11.56 17.10 -17.89
C ARG A 454 11.56 18.53 -18.43
N ARG A 455 11.81 18.74 -19.73
CA ARG A 455 11.74 20.09 -20.33
C ARG A 455 10.31 20.58 -20.41
N LEU A 456 9.41 19.71 -20.86
CA LEU A 456 8.00 19.96 -21.05
C LEU A 456 7.29 20.33 -19.73
N SER A 457 7.65 19.68 -18.62
CA SER A 457 7.04 19.93 -17.30
C SER A 457 7.16 21.38 -16.82
N LYS A 458 8.04 22.21 -17.40
CA LYS A 458 8.13 23.66 -17.13
C LYS A 458 6.86 24.43 -17.52
N ARG A 459 6.10 23.94 -18.51
CA ARG A 459 4.88 24.61 -18.98
C ARG A 459 3.70 24.37 -18.05
N TYR A 460 3.73 23.25 -17.32
CA TYR A 460 2.60 22.73 -16.55
C TYR A 460 2.70 23.06 -15.05
N LEU A 461 3.09 24.29 -14.72
CA LEU A 461 3.31 24.73 -13.34
C LEU A 461 2.28 25.77 -12.87
N HIS A 462 1.50 26.32 -13.79
CA HIS A 462 0.62 27.47 -13.55
C HIS A 462 -0.73 27.19 -14.19
N GLY A 463 -1.83 27.33 -13.46
CA GLY A 463 -3.15 27.02 -13.97
C GLY A 463 -4.06 26.56 -12.84
N HIS A 464 -5.33 26.39 -13.15
CA HIS A 464 -6.33 26.00 -12.14
C HIS A 464 -6.61 24.48 -12.12
N GLY A 465 -6.09 23.73 -13.08
CA GLY A 465 -6.12 22.27 -13.02
C GLY A 465 -5.71 21.55 -14.30
N PHE A 466 -5.94 20.23 -14.27
CA PHE A 466 -5.67 19.31 -15.36
C PHE A 466 -6.86 18.42 -15.64
N PHE A 467 -7.23 18.27 -16.90
CA PHE A 467 -7.96 17.13 -17.39
C PHE A 467 -7.02 16.08 -17.94
N PHE A 468 -7.22 14.83 -17.55
CA PHE A 468 -6.66 13.68 -18.22
C PHE A 468 -7.79 12.99 -18.96
N ILE A 469 -7.64 12.77 -20.26
CA ILE A 469 -8.71 12.21 -21.08
C ILE A 469 -8.23 10.97 -21.83
N GLY A 470 -9.06 9.93 -21.78
CA GLY A 470 -8.84 8.66 -22.46
C GLY A 470 -10.16 7.97 -22.73
N ARG A 471 -10.14 6.86 -23.46
CA ARG A 471 -11.34 6.09 -23.81
C ARG A 471 -11.07 4.60 -23.70
N ASP A 472 -12.10 3.82 -23.38
CA ASP A 472 -11.97 2.37 -23.14
C ASP A 472 -10.93 2.13 -22.02
N VAL A 473 -10.01 1.16 -22.15
CA VAL A 473 -8.94 0.92 -21.16
C VAL A 473 -8.07 2.15 -20.86
N PHE A 474 -8.02 3.15 -21.75
CA PHE A 474 -7.29 4.40 -21.51
C PHE A 474 -8.04 5.39 -20.61
N TYR A 475 -9.35 5.21 -20.38
CA TYR A 475 -10.05 6.02 -19.37
C TYR A 475 -9.55 5.71 -17.95
N PRO A 476 -9.49 4.44 -17.50
CA PRO A 476 -8.81 4.10 -16.25
C PRO A 476 -7.35 4.58 -16.19
N LEU A 477 -6.63 4.59 -17.32
CA LEU A 477 -5.27 5.14 -17.37
C LEU A 477 -5.26 6.66 -17.17
N ALA A 478 -6.24 7.38 -17.72
CA ALA A 478 -6.40 8.80 -17.49
C ALA A 478 -6.72 9.12 -16.02
N LEU A 479 -7.57 8.31 -15.38
CA LEU A 479 -7.81 8.39 -13.93
C LEU A 479 -6.51 8.17 -13.14
N GLU A 480 -5.70 7.19 -13.53
CA GLU A 480 -4.41 6.92 -12.88
C GLU A 480 -3.41 8.07 -13.07
N GLY A 481 -3.27 8.61 -14.28
CA GLY A 481 -2.43 9.77 -14.56
C GLY A 481 -2.83 11.00 -13.73
N ALA A 482 -4.14 11.28 -13.64
CA ALA A 482 -4.67 12.34 -12.80
C ALA A 482 -4.38 12.10 -11.31
N LEU A 483 -4.53 10.85 -10.83
CA LEU A 483 -4.22 10.50 -9.45
C LEU A 483 -2.72 10.68 -9.15
N LYS A 484 -1.82 10.21 -10.02
CA LYS A 484 -0.37 10.41 -9.85
C LYS A 484 -0.02 11.88 -9.74
N LEU A 485 -0.51 12.71 -10.68
CA LEU A 485 -0.23 14.14 -10.64
C LEU A 485 -0.75 14.76 -9.34
N LYS A 486 -1.99 14.47 -8.94
CA LYS A 486 -2.60 14.98 -7.72
C LYS A 486 -1.83 14.60 -6.45
N GLU A 487 -1.43 13.33 -6.34
CA GLU A 487 -0.72 12.80 -5.16
C GLU A 487 0.61 13.52 -4.91
N ILE A 488 1.42 13.73 -5.96
CA ILE A 488 2.81 14.18 -5.78
C ILE A 488 3.02 15.67 -6.12
N SER A 489 2.18 16.26 -6.97
CA SER A 489 2.27 17.69 -7.33
C SER A 489 1.35 18.58 -6.50
N TYR A 490 0.28 18.01 -5.94
CA TYR A 490 -0.84 18.71 -5.30
C TYR A 490 -1.65 19.63 -6.22
N LEU A 491 -1.40 19.59 -7.53
CA LEU A 491 -2.22 20.27 -8.52
C LEU A 491 -3.56 19.53 -8.66
N HIS A 492 -4.62 20.29 -8.89
CA HIS A 492 -5.92 19.69 -9.14
C HIS A 492 -5.90 18.97 -10.49
N ALA A 493 -6.13 17.66 -10.48
CA ALA A 493 -6.17 16.84 -11.68
C ALA A 493 -7.35 15.88 -11.64
N GLU A 494 -8.05 15.75 -12.77
CA GLU A 494 -9.23 14.91 -12.91
C GLU A 494 -9.19 14.09 -14.20
N GLY A 495 -9.51 12.80 -14.09
CA GLY A 495 -9.55 11.89 -15.23
C GLY A 495 -10.97 11.70 -15.74
N TYR A 496 -11.18 11.82 -17.04
CA TYR A 496 -12.49 11.68 -17.66
C TYR A 496 -12.47 10.74 -18.87
N PRO A 497 -13.59 10.02 -19.11
CA PRO A 497 -13.79 9.37 -20.38
C PRO A 497 -14.02 10.44 -21.44
N SER A 498 -13.27 10.39 -22.55
CA SER A 498 -13.25 11.48 -23.54
C SER A 498 -14.63 11.85 -24.11
N GLY A 499 -15.54 10.88 -24.20
CA GLY A 499 -16.91 11.09 -24.68
C GLY A 499 -17.81 11.93 -23.76
N GLU A 500 -17.47 12.04 -22.46
CA GLU A 500 -18.30 12.72 -21.47
C GLU A 500 -18.02 14.23 -21.36
N MET A 501 -16.98 14.75 -22.03
CA MET A 501 -16.60 16.16 -21.96
C MET A 501 -17.78 17.11 -22.18
N LYS A 502 -18.57 16.84 -23.22
CA LYS A 502 -19.74 17.65 -23.61
C LYS A 502 -20.93 17.56 -22.67
N HIS A 503 -20.91 16.67 -21.68
CA HIS A 503 -22.00 16.47 -20.72
C HIS A 503 -21.81 17.30 -19.43
N GLY A 504 -20.95 18.32 -19.45
CA GLY A 504 -20.74 19.24 -18.34
C GLY A 504 -19.29 19.69 -18.18
N PRO A 505 -18.30 18.77 -18.09
CA PRO A 505 -16.91 19.11 -17.76
C PRO A 505 -16.25 20.13 -18.69
N ILE A 506 -16.64 20.13 -19.98
CA ILE A 506 -16.12 21.07 -20.98
C ILE A 506 -16.37 22.55 -20.63
N ALA A 507 -17.28 22.86 -19.70
CA ALA A 507 -17.52 24.22 -19.22
C ALA A 507 -16.32 24.83 -18.48
N LEU A 508 -15.38 23.99 -18.01
CA LEU A 508 -14.13 24.44 -17.38
C LEU A 508 -13.01 24.72 -18.40
N ALA A 509 -13.20 24.38 -19.67
CA ALA A 509 -12.16 24.52 -20.68
C ALA A 509 -11.85 26.00 -20.96
N ASP A 510 -10.60 26.37 -20.70
CA ASP A 510 -9.99 27.67 -20.99
C ASP A 510 -8.45 27.50 -21.09
N PRO A 511 -7.68 28.56 -21.42
CA PRO A 511 -6.23 28.47 -21.55
C PRO A 511 -5.45 28.06 -20.28
N GLU A 512 -6.02 28.25 -19.10
CA GLU A 512 -5.41 27.91 -17.80
C GLU A 512 -5.79 26.51 -17.31
N LEU A 513 -6.68 25.81 -18.03
CA LEU A 513 -6.95 24.39 -17.86
C LEU A 513 -6.12 23.56 -18.84
N PHE A 514 -5.18 22.79 -18.31
CA PHE A 514 -4.37 21.88 -19.10
C PHE A 514 -5.11 20.58 -19.40
N THR A 515 -4.95 20.07 -20.61
CA THR A 515 -5.50 18.76 -20.99
C THR A 515 -4.38 17.83 -21.41
N ILE A 516 -4.21 16.71 -20.70
CA ILE A 516 -3.35 15.59 -21.09
C ILE A 516 -4.22 14.55 -21.79
N ALA A 517 -4.00 14.35 -23.08
CA ALA A 517 -4.84 13.52 -23.93
C ALA A 517 -4.14 12.23 -24.37
N LEU A 518 -4.75 11.08 -24.03
CA LEU A 518 -4.27 9.76 -24.42
C LEU A 518 -4.89 9.35 -25.75
N LEU A 519 -4.05 9.23 -26.78
CA LEU A 519 -4.44 9.02 -28.18
C LEU A 519 -3.76 7.76 -28.75
N PRO A 520 -4.20 6.55 -28.33
CA PRO A 520 -3.68 5.29 -28.87
C PRO A 520 -4.08 5.10 -30.34
N GLN A 521 -3.19 4.57 -31.19
CA GLN A 521 -3.50 4.30 -32.59
C GLN A 521 -4.52 3.16 -32.71
N HIS A 522 -4.39 2.13 -31.86
CA HIS A 522 -5.12 0.87 -32.03
C HIS A 522 -6.49 0.85 -31.34
N MET A 523 -6.87 1.93 -30.63
CA MET A 523 -8.13 1.96 -29.86
C MET A 523 -8.84 3.30 -29.91
N LEU A 524 -9.90 3.37 -30.71
CA LEU A 524 -10.83 4.52 -30.76
C LEU A 524 -10.14 5.88 -31.03
N TYR A 525 -9.00 5.89 -31.72
CA TYR A 525 -8.22 7.09 -32.04
C TYR A 525 -9.08 8.25 -32.55
N ASP A 526 -9.83 8.03 -33.66
CA ASP A 526 -10.63 9.08 -34.29
C ASP A 526 -11.73 9.63 -33.37
N LYS A 527 -12.29 8.78 -32.49
CA LYS A 527 -13.33 9.20 -31.55
C LYS A 527 -12.74 10.06 -30.44
N THR A 528 -11.60 9.66 -29.88
CA THR A 528 -10.90 10.44 -28.85
C THR A 528 -10.37 11.75 -29.46
N LYS A 529 -9.77 11.71 -30.66
CA LYS A 529 -9.32 12.89 -31.41
C LYS A 529 -10.45 13.90 -31.59
N SER A 530 -11.62 13.46 -32.06
CA SER A 530 -12.78 14.33 -32.21
C SER A 530 -13.20 15.00 -30.89
N ASN A 531 -13.12 14.31 -29.75
CA ASN A 531 -13.44 14.92 -28.45
C ASN A 531 -12.36 15.92 -27.97
N ILE A 532 -11.09 15.69 -28.32
CA ILE A 532 -10.01 16.63 -28.00
C ILE A 532 -10.11 17.90 -28.86
N GLU A 533 -10.51 17.77 -30.13
CA GLU A 533 -10.77 18.93 -31.00
C GLU A 533 -11.86 19.84 -30.44
N GLU A 534 -12.85 19.30 -29.71
CA GLU A 534 -13.87 20.09 -29.01
C GLU A 534 -13.28 20.93 -27.87
N LEU A 535 -12.25 20.44 -27.17
CA LEU A 535 -11.53 21.17 -26.11
C LEU A 535 -10.57 22.22 -26.71
N SER A 536 -9.86 21.87 -27.77
CA SER A 536 -9.00 22.78 -28.53
C SER A 536 -9.80 23.98 -29.08
N ALA A 537 -11.05 23.76 -29.51
CA ALA A 537 -11.95 24.83 -29.95
C ALA A 537 -12.38 25.81 -28.83
N ARG A 538 -12.01 25.55 -27.57
CA ARG A 538 -12.28 26.37 -26.39
C ARG A 538 -11.00 26.81 -25.69
N ASP A 539 -9.92 26.89 -26.45
CA ASP A 539 -8.61 27.38 -26.04
C ASP A 539 -7.93 26.59 -24.89
N SER A 540 -8.40 25.38 -24.56
CA SER A 540 -7.68 24.52 -23.61
C SER A 540 -6.32 24.14 -24.18
N THR A 541 -5.28 24.28 -23.35
CA THR A 541 -3.92 23.89 -23.73
C THR A 541 -3.81 22.37 -23.75
N ILE A 542 -3.56 21.79 -24.92
CA ILE A 542 -3.57 20.34 -25.15
C ILE A 542 -2.15 19.77 -25.22
N CYS A 543 -1.84 18.81 -24.34
CA CYS A 543 -0.71 17.89 -24.46
C CYS A 543 -1.20 16.54 -24.99
N SER A 544 -0.82 16.17 -26.20
CA SER A 544 -1.15 14.86 -26.76
C SER A 544 -0.06 13.82 -26.50
N ILE A 545 -0.45 12.63 -26.03
CA ILE A 545 0.41 11.46 -25.91
C ILE A 545 -0.07 10.45 -26.96
N SER A 546 0.72 10.25 -28.01
CA SER A 546 0.29 9.50 -29.21
C SER A 546 1.49 9.09 -30.06
N PRO A 547 1.42 7.97 -30.80
CA PRO A 547 2.43 7.65 -31.81
C PRO A 547 2.22 8.43 -33.12
N LEU A 548 1.00 8.94 -33.33
CA LEU A 548 0.59 9.73 -34.48
C LEU A 548 0.60 11.23 -34.15
N ASP A 549 1.04 12.03 -35.11
CA ASP A 549 1.03 13.50 -35.00
C ASP A 549 -0.41 14.04 -34.92
N PHE A 550 -0.61 15.10 -34.14
CA PHE A 550 -1.91 15.78 -33.96
C PHE A 550 -1.75 17.30 -33.95
N ASP A 551 -2.05 17.93 -35.09
CA ASP A 551 -1.77 19.35 -35.36
C ASP A 551 -2.53 20.34 -34.45
N LYS A 552 -3.53 19.88 -33.70
CA LYS A 552 -4.32 20.69 -32.77
C LYS A 552 -3.79 20.65 -31.34
N ALA A 553 -2.72 19.89 -31.08
CA ALA A 553 -2.05 19.89 -29.79
C ALA A 553 -0.99 21.00 -29.69
N ASP A 554 -0.92 21.65 -28.54
CA ASP A 554 0.11 22.65 -28.22
C ASP A 554 1.44 22.00 -27.84
N ASP A 555 1.36 20.79 -27.28
CA ASP A 555 2.49 19.94 -26.95
C ASP A 555 2.21 18.49 -27.38
N HIS A 556 3.27 17.80 -27.80
CA HIS A 556 3.16 16.42 -28.27
C HIS A 556 4.28 15.57 -27.67
N ILE A 557 3.89 14.47 -27.03
CA ILE A 557 4.77 13.41 -26.55
C ILE A 557 4.58 12.23 -27.49
N ARG A 558 5.55 12.05 -28.38
CA ARG A 558 5.52 11.00 -29.40
C ARG A 558 5.89 9.65 -28.79
N THR A 559 4.93 8.73 -28.74
CA THR A 559 5.16 7.35 -28.33
C THR A 559 5.58 6.48 -29.52
N HIS A 560 6.04 5.26 -29.27
CA HIS A 560 6.39 4.32 -30.33
C HIS A 560 5.15 3.76 -31.03
N LEU A 561 5.32 3.42 -32.32
CA LEU A 561 4.34 2.60 -33.02
C LEU A 561 4.43 1.17 -32.49
N HIS A 562 3.34 0.70 -31.90
CA HIS A 562 3.18 -0.69 -31.46
C HIS A 562 2.21 -1.43 -32.36
N GLU A 563 2.05 -2.72 -32.14
CA GLU A 563 1.10 -3.57 -32.87
C GLU A 563 -0.26 -3.75 -32.16
N ASP A 564 -0.38 -3.31 -30.90
CA ASP A 564 -1.58 -3.49 -30.09
C ASP A 564 -1.74 -2.38 -29.04
N TYR A 565 -3.00 -2.07 -28.71
CA TYR A 565 -3.37 -1.03 -27.77
C TYR A 565 -2.87 -1.29 -26.35
N MET A 566 -2.63 -2.54 -25.95
CA MET A 566 -2.08 -2.81 -24.61
C MET A 566 -0.62 -2.38 -24.51
N LEU A 567 0.18 -2.53 -25.57
CA LEU A 567 1.57 -2.03 -25.56
C LEU A 567 1.57 -0.50 -25.50
N GLU A 568 0.69 0.16 -26.26
CA GLU A 568 0.47 1.61 -26.18
C GLU A 568 0.06 2.05 -24.76
N PHE A 569 -0.85 1.32 -24.12
CA PHE A 569 -1.30 1.59 -22.74
C PHE A 569 -0.11 1.62 -21.77
N PHE A 570 0.78 0.63 -21.84
CA PHE A 570 1.92 0.53 -20.93
C PHE A 570 2.99 1.59 -21.19
N GLU A 571 3.26 1.95 -22.45
CA GLU A 571 4.17 3.07 -22.75
C GLU A 571 3.58 4.41 -22.28
N MET A 572 2.30 4.67 -22.57
CA MET A 572 1.63 5.89 -22.12
C MET A 572 1.55 5.99 -20.59
N MET A 573 1.41 4.86 -19.89
CA MET A 573 1.49 4.79 -18.43
C MET A 573 2.85 5.30 -17.91
N VAL A 574 3.96 4.84 -18.50
CA VAL A 574 5.31 5.31 -18.12
C VAL A 574 5.45 6.82 -18.38
N VAL A 575 4.95 7.30 -19.52
CA VAL A 575 4.94 8.74 -19.84
C VAL A 575 4.20 9.55 -18.77
N LEU A 576 3.01 9.12 -18.37
CA LEU A 576 2.19 9.81 -17.35
C LEU A 576 2.90 9.85 -15.98
N GLN A 577 3.53 8.74 -15.59
CA GLN A 577 4.27 8.65 -14.32
C GLN A 577 5.47 9.60 -14.32
N LEU A 578 6.28 9.60 -15.39
CA LEU A 578 7.44 10.50 -15.52
C LEU A 578 7.04 11.97 -15.58
N LEU A 579 5.99 12.30 -16.36
CA LEU A 579 5.49 13.67 -16.46
C LEU A 579 5.01 14.18 -15.10
N SER A 580 4.23 13.37 -14.37
CA SER A 580 3.75 13.73 -13.03
C SER A 580 4.90 13.95 -12.04
N MET A 581 5.90 13.05 -12.06
CA MET A 581 7.08 13.15 -11.21
C MET A 581 7.88 14.42 -11.51
N GLU A 582 8.16 14.71 -12.79
CA GLU A 582 8.93 15.89 -13.18
C GLU A 582 8.19 17.21 -12.92
N ILE A 583 6.84 17.24 -13.01
CA ILE A 583 6.05 18.41 -12.58
C ILE A 583 6.19 18.62 -11.07
N ALA A 584 6.06 17.57 -10.25
CA ALA A 584 6.18 17.68 -8.80
C ALA A 584 7.58 18.09 -8.33
N ILE A 585 8.63 17.54 -8.96
CA ILE A 585 10.01 17.95 -8.69
C ILE A 585 10.19 19.45 -8.96
N ARG A 586 9.59 19.98 -10.04
CA ARG A 586 9.66 21.41 -10.38
C ARG A 586 8.94 22.31 -9.39
N LEU A 587 7.86 21.83 -8.78
CA LEU A 587 7.16 22.53 -7.70
C LEU A 587 7.92 22.45 -6.37
N GLY A 588 9.01 21.68 -6.29
CA GLY A 588 9.80 21.51 -5.07
C GLY A 588 9.18 20.53 -4.07
N ASN A 589 8.29 19.64 -4.52
CA ASN A 589 7.64 18.66 -3.66
C ASN A 589 8.50 17.40 -3.45
N ASP A 590 8.31 16.73 -2.31
CA ASP A 590 8.88 15.41 -2.02
C ASP A 590 8.04 14.33 -2.72
N VAL A 591 8.54 13.75 -3.81
CA VAL A 591 7.82 12.74 -4.60
C VAL A 591 7.81 11.36 -3.95
N ASP A 592 8.73 11.08 -3.01
CA ASP A 592 8.76 9.82 -2.27
C ASP A 592 7.78 9.86 -1.09
N MET A 593 7.64 11.02 -0.44
CA MET A 593 6.82 11.24 0.76
C MET A 593 5.89 12.47 0.61
N PRO A 594 4.87 12.40 -0.27
CA PRO A 594 3.92 13.49 -0.47
C PRO A 594 3.05 13.72 0.78
N ARG A 595 2.84 14.99 1.14
CA ARG A 595 2.15 15.42 2.36
C ARG A 595 0.80 14.74 2.54
N ASN A 596 0.42 14.50 3.80
CA ASN A 596 -0.85 13.89 4.22
C ASN A 596 -1.07 12.44 3.76
N LEU A 597 -0.17 11.86 2.97
CA LEU A 597 -0.31 10.51 2.43
C LEU A 597 0.65 9.52 3.10
N ALA A 598 0.28 8.25 3.00
CA ALA A 598 1.09 7.11 3.43
C ALA A 598 1.01 6.00 2.39
N LYS A 599 2.04 5.17 2.29
CA LYS A 599 2.12 4.10 1.28
C LYS A 599 0.95 3.11 1.32
N SER A 600 0.43 2.82 2.51
CA SER A 600 -0.70 1.93 2.70
C SER A 600 -1.58 2.45 3.83
N VAL A 601 -2.89 2.37 3.63
CA VAL A 601 -3.94 2.78 4.58
C VAL A 601 -4.45 1.54 5.30
N THR A 602 -4.05 1.36 6.56
CA THR A 602 -4.35 0.19 7.42
C THR A 602 -5.35 0.49 8.52
N VAL A 603 -5.87 1.69 8.53
CA VAL A 603 -6.85 2.21 9.48
C VAL A 603 -7.89 2.96 8.67
N GLU A 604 -9.12 2.98 9.16
CA GLU A 604 -10.22 3.75 8.59
C GLU A 604 -10.07 5.26 8.86
#